data_AF-Q2GGS2-F1
#
_entry.id   AF-Q2GGS2-F1
#
_cell.length_a   1.000
_cell.length_b   1.000
_cell.length_c   1.000
_cell.angle_alpha   90.00
_cell.angle_beta   90.00
_cell.angle_gamma   90.00
#
_symmetry.space_group_name_H-M   'P 1'
#
loop_
_entity.id
_entity.type
_entity.pdbx_description
1 polymer ?
#
loop_
_entity_poly.entity_id
_entity_poly.type
_entity_poly.pdbx_seq_one_letter_code
_entity_poly.pdbx_strand_id
1 'polypeptide(L)'
;MHLTLLLLRNGMPVLLPEAACKYDKSLGVAYTMDPIMNEQLGIPTSDSPYSYLYRSNFTKFAVVSGANSEMNVMFIFGNSPVLSCPVFMVFTLPYGVVRDVTKNGIMLDNTLIPLHGKVSEDLLGLSTEEQVIKLFNELKSNLKINASSGQCRMQMFNYVNGNGELFHTSFHNTALDRVTVNPVDGSRRYIMKIE
;
A
#
# COMPACT_ATOMS: atom_id res chain seq x y z
N MET A 1 3.47 -8.15 -10.92
CA MET A 1 4.29 -7.67 -9.78
C MET A 1 4.19 -8.74 -8.70
N HIS A 2 5.32 -9.19 -8.15
CA HIS A 2 5.37 -10.23 -7.12
C HIS A 2 6.15 -9.71 -5.92
N LEU A 3 5.44 -9.37 -4.83
CA LEU A 3 6.02 -8.80 -3.63
C LEU A 3 5.74 -9.71 -2.43
N THR A 4 6.74 -9.90 -1.59
CA THR A 4 6.61 -10.59 -0.30
C THR A 4 6.70 -9.57 0.83
N LEU A 5 5.76 -9.63 1.77
CA LEU A 5 5.81 -8.81 2.98
C LEU A 5 6.68 -9.46 4.04
N LEU A 6 7.78 -8.82 4.39
CA LEU A 6 8.59 -9.15 5.56
C LEU A 6 8.45 -8.04 6.61
N LEU A 7 8.98 -8.28 7.80
CA LEU A 7 9.00 -7.30 8.88
C LEU A 7 10.44 -6.97 9.27
N LEU A 8 10.67 -5.70 9.56
CA LEU A 8 11.89 -5.23 10.20
C LEU A 8 11.87 -5.55 11.70
N ARG A 9 13.02 -5.48 12.37
CA ARG A 9 13.15 -5.73 13.83
C ARG A 9 12.28 -4.81 14.69
N ASN A 10 11.99 -3.61 14.19
CA ASN A 10 11.10 -2.65 14.84
C ASN A 10 9.60 -2.92 14.54
N GLY A 11 9.27 -4.02 13.88
CA GLY A 11 7.90 -4.42 13.53
C GLY A 11 7.33 -3.74 12.28
N MET A 12 8.09 -2.84 11.63
CA MET A 12 7.64 -2.14 10.43
C MET A 12 7.59 -3.08 9.21
N PRO A 13 6.57 -2.97 8.36
CA PRO A 13 6.47 -3.80 7.16
C PRO A 13 7.41 -3.32 6.05
N VAL A 14 7.99 -4.28 5.35
CA VAL A 14 8.74 -4.05 4.12
C VAL A 14 8.22 -5.00 3.04
N LEU A 15 7.87 -4.45 1.88
CA LEU A 15 7.51 -5.22 0.69
C LEU A 15 8.77 -5.38 -0.15
N LEU A 16 9.19 -6.60 -0.41
CA LEU A 16 10.37 -6.89 -1.23
C LEU A 16 9.98 -7.75 -2.44
N PRO A 17 10.69 -7.65 -3.58
CA PRO A 17 10.50 -8.56 -4.71
C PRO A 17 10.61 -10.01 -4.25
N GLU A 18 9.64 -10.86 -4.65
CA GLU A 18 9.62 -12.27 -4.26
C GLU A 18 10.95 -12.98 -4.58
N ALA A 19 11.53 -12.69 -5.74
CA ALA A 19 12.79 -13.27 -6.18
C ALA A 19 14.00 -12.91 -5.29
N ALA A 20 13.92 -11.81 -4.53
CA ALA A 20 14.94 -11.42 -3.57
C ALA A 20 14.77 -12.08 -2.19
N CYS A 21 13.64 -12.74 -1.95
CA CYS A 21 13.29 -13.35 -0.68
C CYS A 21 13.55 -14.86 -0.68
N LYS A 22 14.13 -15.35 0.41
CA LYS A 22 14.29 -16.78 0.72
C LYS A 22 13.69 -17.07 2.07
N TYR A 23 13.30 -18.32 2.30
CA TYR A 23 12.71 -18.74 3.55
C TYR A 23 13.38 -20.01 4.07
N ASP A 24 13.91 -19.94 5.28
CA ASP A 24 14.37 -21.09 6.02
C ASP A 24 13.22 -21.66 6.86
N LYS A 25 12.69 -22.81 6.45
CA LYS A 25 11.60 -23.49 7.16
C LYS A 25 12.02 -24.00 8.54
N SER A 26 13.29 -24.33 8.74
CA SER A 26 13.80 -24.89 9.99
C SER A 26 13.89 -23.82 11.09
N LEU A 27 14.24 -22.59 10.70
CA LEU A 27 14.35 -21.45 11.59
C LEU A 27 13.06 -20.62 11.66
N GLY A 28 12.17 -20.77 10.68
CA GLY A 28 10.95 -19.97 10.60
C GLY A 28 11.20 -18.53 10.13
N VAL A 29 12.34 -18.26 9.50
CA VAL A 29 12.81 -16.90 9.18
C VAL A 29 12.98 -16.71 7.68
N ALA A 30 12.53 -15.55 7.19
CA ALA A 30 12.83 -15.08 5.84
C ALA A 30 14.10 -14.24 5.81
N TYR A 31 14.87 -14.36 4.74
CA TYR A 31 16.10 -13.61 4.52
C TYR A 31 16.24 -13.25 3.04
N THR A 32 17.20 -12.38 2.72
CA THR A 32 17.52 -11.92 1.37
C THR A 32 18.99 -12.19 1.05
N MET A 33 19.41 -11.92 -0.19
CA MET A 33 20.83 -11.95 -0.56
C MET A 33 21.59 -10.68 -0.14
N ASP A 34 20.89 -9.64 0.32
CA ASP A 34 21.48 -8.39 0.80
C ASP A 34 21.75 -8.49 2.31
N PRO A 35 23.04 -8.50 2.74
CA PRO A 35 23.39 -8.57 4.16
C PRO A 35 22.84 -7.39 4.97
N ILE A 36 22.80 -6.19 4.40
CA ILE A 36 22.34 -4.97 5.10
C ILE A 36 20.84 -5.05 5.37
N MET A 37 20.07 -5.57 4.42
CA MET A 37 18.65 -5.85 4.63
C MET A 37 18.46 -6.91 5.71
N ASN A 38 19.25 -7.99 5.68
CA ASN A 38 19.14 -9.08 6.66
C ASN A 38 19.44 -8.63 8.11
N GLU A 39 20.32 -7.66 8.29
CA GLU A 39 20.57 -7.06 9.62
C GLU A 39 19.34 -6.35 10.17
N GLN A 40 18.51 -5.77 9.29
CA GLN A 40 17.30 -5.03 9.66
C GLN A 40 16.06 -5.91 9.76
N LEU A 41 16.03 -7.04 9.06
CA LEU A 41 14.91 -7.99 9.12
C LEU A 41 14.77 -8.59 10.52
N GLY A 42 13.52 -8.75 10.92
CA GLY A 42 13.13 -9.31 12.20
C GLY A 42 12.22 -10.53 12.04
N ILE A 43 12.06 -11.25 13.15
CA ILE A 43 11.02 -12.25 13.30
C ILE A 43 9.77 -11.52 13.81
N PRO A 44 8.57 -11.79 13.26
CA PRO A 44 7.34 -11.19 13.76
C PRO A 44 7.15 -11.49 15.24
N THR A 45 6.89 -10.44 16.03
CA THR A 45 6.36 -10.58 17.39
C THR A 45 4.83 -10.57 17.34
N SER A 46 4.18 -11.14 18.36
CA SER A 46 2.72 -11.11 18.51
C SER A 46 2.14 -9.70 18.51
N ASP A 47 2.95 -8.72 18.91
CA ASP A 47 2.51 -7.34 19.12
C ASP A 47 2.54 -6.51 17.84
N SER A 48 3.19 -7.01 16.78
CA SER A 48 3.17 -6.31 15.49
C SER A 48 1.77 -6.44 14.84
N PRO A 49 1.15 -5.33 14.41
CA PRO A 49 -0.14 -5.37 13.71
C PRO A 49 -0.05 -6.09 12.34
N TYR A 50 1.17 -6.33 11.86
CA TYR A 50 1.44 -6.99 10.59
C TYR A 50 1.89 -8.44 10.74
N SER A 51 1.98 -8.96 11.95
CA SER A 51 2.47 -10.32 12.24
C SER A 51 1.70 -11.40 11.46
N TYR A 52 0.38 -11.27 11.36
CA TYR A 52 -0.47 -12.19 10.61
C TYR A 52 -0.34 -12.09 9.08
N LEU A 53 0.27 -11.01 8.58
CA LEU A 53 0.59 -10.82 7.17
C LEU A 53 2.02 -11.25 6.84
N TYR A 54 2.81 -11.68 7.81
CA TYR A 54 4.20 -12.07 7.56
C TYR A 54 4.29 -13.12 6.45
N ARG A 55 5.19 -12.86 5.50
CA ARG A 55 5.43 -13.64 4.28
C ARG A 55 4.24 -13.73 3.33
N SER A 56 3.25 -12.84 3.45
CA SER A 56 2.20 -12.75 2.45
C SER A 56 2.82 -12.44 1.09
N ASN A 57 2.40 -13.19 0.07
CA ASN A 57 2.81 -12.98 -1.31
C ASN A 57 1.69 -12.27 -2.06
N PHE A 58 1.99 -11.05 -2.50
CA PHE A 58 1.12 -10.19 -3.28
C PHE A 58 1.48 -10.28 -4.76
N THR A 59 0.54 -10.82 -5.55
CA THR A 59 0.74 -11.11 -6.98
C THR A 59 -0.14 -10.24 -7.89
N LYS A 60 -1.17 -9.63 -7.33
CA LYS A 60 -2.10 -8.76 -8.05
C LYS A 60 -2.07 -7.36 -7.47
N PHE A 61 -2.24 -6.37 -8.33
CA PHE A 61 -2.33 -4.98 -7.89
C PHE A 61 -3.16 -4.13 -8.84
N ALA A 62 -3.62 -3.01 -8.31
CA ALA A 62 -4.19 -1.92 -9.08
C ALA A 62 -3.74 -0.58 -8.45
N VAL A 63 -3.79 0.47 -9.26
CA VAL A 63 -3.42 1.81 -8.84
C VAL A 63 -4.59 2.75 -9.11
N VAL A 64 -4.97 3.52 -8.10
CA VAL A 64 -5.93 4.61 -8.23
C VAL A 64 -5.18 5.93 -8.16
N SER A 65 -5.28 6.73 -9.21
CA SER A 65 -4.53 7.97 -9.38
C SER A 65 -5.48 9.14 -9.58
N GLY A 66 -5.26 10.23 -8.86
CA GLY A 66 -6.01 11.47 -9.03
C GLY A 66 -5.32 12.39 -10.03
N ALA A 67 -6.04 12.97 -10.99
CA ALA A 67 -5.44 13.82 -12.04
C ALA A 67 -4.63 15.01 -11.50
N ASN A 68 -4.98 15.51 -10.31
CA ASN A 68 -4.29 16.61 -9.62
C ASN A 68 -3.70 16.18 -8.28
N SER A 69 -3.53 14.88 -8.06
CA SER A 69 -2.97 14.30 -6.83
C SER A 69 -1.49 14.02 -7.06
N GLU A 70 -0.64 14.43 -6.12
CA GLU A 70 0.78 14.04 -6.10
C GLU A 70 0.98 12.59 -5.63
N MET A 71 -0.12 11.92 -5.26
CA MET A 71 -0.15 10.60 -4.68
C MET A 71 -1.03 9.65 -5.49
N ASN A 72 -0.57 8.42 -5.60
CA ASN A 72 -1.32 7.25 -6.04
C ASN A 72 -1.76 6.44 -4.82
N VAL A 73 -2.92 5.79 -4.91
CA VAL A 73 -3.36 4.79 -3.94
C VAL A 73 -3.11 3.42 -4.58
N MET A 74 -2.25 2.63 -3.96
CA MET A 74 -1.89 1.31 -4.45
C MET A 74 -2.68 0.27 -3.66
N PHE A 75 -3.34 -0.62 -4.38
CA PHE A 75 -4.04 -1.79 -3.85
C PHE A 75 -3.24 -3.02 -4.26
N ILE A 76 -2.86 -3.85 -3.30
CA ILE A 76 -2.20 -5.12 -3.56
C ILE A 76 -2.97 -6.27 -2.92
N PHE A 77 -3.05 -7.39 -3.64
CA PHE A 77 -3.79 -8.57 -3.23
C PHE A 77 -2.92 -9.81 -3.35
N GLY A 78 -3.10 -10.71 -2.39
CA GLY A 78 -2.21 -11.84 -2.20
C GLY A 78 -2.78 -12.90 -1.28
N ASN A 79 -1.92 -13.82 -0.85
CA ASN A 79 -2.26 -14.85 0.12
C ASN A 79 -1.28 -14.80 1.29
N SER A 80 -1.81 -14.92 2.51
CA SER A 80 -0.98 -15.06 3.72
C SER A 80 -0.76 -16.55 4.01
N PRO A 81 0.49 -17.03 4.08
CA PRO A 81 0.77 -18.39 4.50
C PRO A 81 0.50 -18.59 6.00
N VAL A 82 0.49 -17.53 6.80
CA VAL A 82 0.20 -17.58 8.24
C VAL A 82 -1.30 -17.79 8.48
N LEU A 83 -2.15 -17.09 7.72
CA LEU A 83 -3.61 -17.19 7.85
C LEU A 83 -4.23 -18.25 6.94
N SER A 84 -3.49 -18.73 5.93
CA SER A 84 -4.01 -19.60 4.87
C SER A 84 -5.24 -19.02 4.16
N CYS A 85 -5.29 -17.69 4.00
CA CYS A 85 -6.39 -17.00 3.34
C CYS A 85 -5.90 -15.86 2.43
N PRO A 86 -6.76 -15.40 1.51
CA PRO A 86 -6.48 -14.20 0.72
C PRO A 86 -6.45 -12.95 1.62
N VAL A 87 -5.52 -12.05 1.31
CA VAL A 87 -5.27 -10.81 2.05
C VAL A 87 -5.06 -9.66 1.09
N PHE A 88 -5.28 -8.44 1.59
CA PHE A 88 -5.03 -7.22 0.84
C PHE A 88 -4.25 -6.21 1.68
N MET A 89 -3.62 -5.27 0.97
CA MET A 89 -3.00 -4.09 1.57
C MET A 89 -3.23 -2.89 0.65
N VAL A 90 -3.46 -1.72 1.26
CA VAL A 90 -3.71 -0.45 0.60
C VAL A 90 -2.81 0.61 1.23
N PHE A 91 -2.06 1.33 0.42
CA PHE A 91 -1.19 2.41 0.88
C PHE A 91 -1.05 3.47 -0.21
N THR A 92 -0.66 4.68 0.20
CA THR A 92 -0.38 5.76 -0.75
C THR A 92 1.07 5.72 -1.19
N LEU A 93 1.36 6.21 -2.40
CA LEU A 93 2.71 6.33 -2.96
C LEU A 93 2.82 7.63 -3.73
N PRO A 94 3.98 8.30 -3.75
CA PRO A 94 4.20 9.41 -4.66
C PRO A 94 4.05 8.98 -6.13
N TYR A 95 3.66 9.93 -6.98
CA TYR A 95 3.54 9.68 -8.41
C TYR A 95 4.87 9.17 -9.02
N GLY A 96 4.79 8.21 -9.94
CA GLY A 96 5.96 7.63 -10.62
C GLY A 96 6.71 6.54 -9.85
N VAL A 97 6.46 6.35 -8.54
CA VAL A 97 7.24 5.42 -7.70
C VAL A 97 6.80 3.95 -7.84
N VAL A 98 5.64 3.67 -8.43
CA VAL A 98 5.09 2.30 -8.56
C VAL A 98 6.08 1.34 -9.21
N ARG A 99 6.77 1.78 -10.28
CA ARG A 99 7.78 0.96 -10.97
C ARG A 99 8.95 0.62 -10.03
N ASP A 100 9.41 1.57 -9.23
CA ASP A 100 10.52 1.37 -8.30
C ASP A 100 10.13 0.41 -7.18
N VAL A 101 8.90 0.50 -6.67
CA VAL A 101 8.35 -0.47 -5.71
C VAL A 101 8.39 -1.88 -6.29
N THR A 102 7.98 -2.06 -7.55
CA THR A 102 7.96 -3.40 -8.16
C THR A 102 9.36 -4.00 -8.34
N LYS A 103 10.39 -3.16 -8.50
CA LYS A 103 11.76 -3.58 -8.82
C LYS A 103 12.62 -3.75 -7.57
N ASN A 104 12.51 -2.81 -6.64
CA ASN A 104 13.42 -2.70 -5.49
C ASN A 104 12.70 -2.97 -4.16
N GLY A 105 11.36 -3.04 -4.17
CA GLY A 105 10.57 -3.08 -2.94
C GLY A 105 10.37 -1.70 -2.32
N ILE A 106 9.74 -1.68 -1.15
CA ILE A 106 9.49 -0.47 -0.37
C ILE A 106 9.34 -0.78 1.12
N MET A 107 9.90 0.08 1.97
CA MET A 107 9.59 0.10 3.39
C MET A 107 8.32 0.93 3.62
N LEU A 108 7.32 0.33 4.23
CA LEU A 108 6.05 0.99 4.53
C LEU A 108 6.18 1.66 5.90
N ASP A 109 6.74 2.88 5.90
CA ASP A 109 6.94 3.66 7.11
C ASP A 109 5.65 4.35 7.59
N ASN A 110 5.76 5.14 8.67
CA ASN A 110 4.64 5.89 9.26
C ASN A 110 4.03 6.95 8.32
N THR A 111 4.65 7.22 7.17
CA THR A 111 4.10 8.14 6.16
C THR A 111 3.18 7.43 5.16
N LEU A 112 3.31 6.10 5.04
CA LEU A 112 2.58 5.26 4.09
C LEU A 112 1.64 4.27 4.80
N ILE A 113 1.18 4.61 6.02
CA ILE A 113 0.42 3.73 6.94
C ILE A 113 -0.53 2.82 6.14
N PRO A 114 -0.16 1.53 5.98
CA PRO A 114 -0.96 0.67 5.14
C PRO A 114 -2.24 0.32 5.88
N LEU A 115 -3.37 0.43 5.19
CA LEU A 115 -4.58 -0.29 5.54
C LEU A 115 -4.41 -1.73 5.05
N HIS A 116 -4.85 -2.70 5.85
CA HIS A 116 -4.65 -4.10 5.49
C HIS A 116 -5.72 -4.96 6.14
N GLY A 117 -5.93 -6.14 5.56
CA GLY A 117 -6.95 -7.05 6.07
C GLY A 117 -7.00 -8.36 5.32
N LYS A 118 -7.92 -9.21 5.80
CA LYS A 118 -8.34 -10.41 5.08
C LYS A 118 -9.34 -10.00 4.00
N VAL A 119 -9.30 -10.66 2.86
CA VAL A 119 -10.37 -10.52 1.87
C VAL A 119 -11.61 -11.19 2.46
N SER A 120 -12.66 -10.40 2.67
CA SER A 120 -13.94 -10.86 3.23
C SER A 120 -14.72 -11.69 2.21
N GLU A 121 -15.71 -12.48 2.69
CA GLU A 121 -16.47 -13.41 1.84
C GLU A 121 -17.18 -12.72 0.67
N ASP A 122 -17.68 -11.51 0.89
CA ASP A 122 -18.32 -10.65 -0.11
C ASP A 122 -17.35 -10.08 -1.17
N LEU A 123 -16.04 -10.25 -0.98
CA LEU A 123 -15.00 -9.93 -1.96
C LEU A 123 -14.42 -11.19 -2.64
N LEU A 124 -14.52 -12.38 -2.04
CA LEU A 124 -13.86 -13.61 -2.50
C LEU A 124 -14.33 -14.12 -3.87
N GLY A 125 -15.49 -13.68 -4.36
CA GLY A 125 -16.01 -14.00 -5.69
C GLY A 125 -15.79 -12.92 -6.76
N LEU A 126 -15.29 -11.75 -6.36
CA LEU A 126 -15.13 -10.60 -7.25
C LEU A 126 -13.79 -10.66 -8.00
N SER A 127 -13.76 -10.07 -9.19
CA SER A 127 -12.50 -9.76 -9.87
C SER A 127 -11.67 -8.76 -9.06
N THR A 128 -10.36 -8.72 -9.29
CA THR A 128 -9.48 -7.75 -8.62
C THR A 128 -9.95 -6.31 -8.83
N GLU A 129 -10.47 -6.01 -10.03
CA GLU A 129 -10.95 -4.68 -10.40
C GLU A 129 -12.19 -4.29 -9.59
N GLU A 130 -13.16 -5.19 -9.47
CA GLU A 130 -14.35 -4.99 -8.62
C GLU A 130 -13.98 -4.87 -7.13
N GLN A 131 -13.02 -5.68 -6.65
CA GLN A 131 -12.50 -5.57 -5.28
C GLN A 131 -11.91 -4.18 -5.02
N VAL A 132 -11.14 -3.64 -5.97
CA VAL A 132 -10.53 -2.30 -5.84
C VAL A 132 -11.58 -1.21 -5.80
N ILE A 133 -12.59 -1.25 -6.67
CA ILE A 133 -13.68 -0.27 -6.67
C ILE A 133 -14.40 -0.27 -5.33
N LYS A 134 -14.72 -1.46 -4.81
CA LYS A 134 -15.42 -1.62 -3.54
C LYS A 134 -14.57 -1.15 -2.35
N LEU A 135 -13.34 -1.64 -2.24
CA LEU A 135 -12.42 -1.24 -1.18
C LEU A 135 -12.10 0.26 -1.22
N PHE A 136 -11.94 0.86 -2.40
CA PHE A 136 -11.73 2.29 -2.50
C PHE A 136 -12.93 3.06 -1.93
N ASN A 137 -14.16 2.69 -2.29
CA ASN A 137 -15.35 3.36 -1.78
C ASN A 137 -15.52 3.23 -0.26
N GLU A 138 -15.12 2.09 0.31
CA GLU A 138 -15.15 1.85 1.76
C GLU A 138 -14.05 2.60 2.51
N LEU A 139 -12.87 2.74 1.91
CA LEU A 139 -11.68 3.25 2.59
C LEU A 139 -11.33 4.71 2.26
N LYS A 140 -11.93 5.31 1.22
CA LYS A 140 -11.56 6.65 0.71
C LYS A 140 -11.57 7.75 1.76
N SER A 141 -12.48 7.70 2.73
CA SER A 141 -12.59 8.69 3.82
C SER A 141 -11.41 8.63 4.81
N ASN A 142 -10.73 7.49 4.88
CA ASN A 142 -9.53 7.29 5.69
C ASN A 142 -8.25 7.66 4.94
N LEU A 143 -8.32 7.80 3.61
CA LEU A 143 -7.16 8.16 2.79
C LEU A 143 -6.86 9.65 2.92
N LYS A 144 -5.57 9.95 3.06
CA LYS A 144 -5.04 11.31 3.11
C LYS A 144 -4.21 11.58 1.87
N ILE A 145 -4.53 12.66 1.16
CA ILE A 145 -3.86 13.05 -0.07
C ILE A 145 -3.14 14.38 0.16
N ASN A 146 -1.90 14.47 -0.29
CA ASN A 146 -1.16 15.73 -0.33
C ASN A 146 -1.60 16.56 -1.53
N ALA A 147 -1.85 17.85 -1.30
CA ALA A 147 -2.21 18.82 -2.32
C ALA A 147 -1.44 20.14 -2.15
N SER A 148 -1.25 20.83 -3.28
CA SER A 148 -0.63 22.16 -3.36
C SER A 148 -1.55 23.31 -2.94
N SER A 149 -2.87 23.06 -2.84
CA SER A 149 -3.86 24.02 -2.35
C SER A 149 -4.88 23.35 -1.44
N GLY A 150 -5.47 24.12 -0.52
CA GLY A 150 -6.52 23.64 0.39
C GLY A 150 -7.94 23.81 -0.13
N GLN A 151 -8.11 24.17 -1.41
CA GLN A 151 -9.45 24.35 -1.98
C GLN A 151 -10.13 23.01 -2.20
N CYS A 152 -11.35 22.89 -1.67
CA CYS A 152 -12.21 21.75 -1.95
C CYS A 152 -12.53 21.72 -3.45
N ARG A 153 -12.35 20.56 -4.07
CA ARG A 153 -12.61 20.37 -5.49
C ARG A 153 -13.06 18.96 -5.78
N MET A 154 -13.87 18.81 -6.81
CA MET A 154 -14.14 17.52 -7.43
C MET A 154 -12.85 17.04 -8.10
N GLN A 155 -12.43 15.83 -7.78
CA GLN A 155 -11.26 15.18 -8.33
C GLN A 155 -11.68 13.92 -9.08
N MET A 156 -11.12 13.76 -10.27
CA MET A 156 -11.23 12.54 -11.05
C MET A 156 -10.15 11.56 -10.61
N PHE A 157 -10.57 10.33 -10.30
CA PHE A 157 -9.71 9.21 -9.95
C PHE A 157 -9.78 8.14 -11.04
N ASN A 158 -8.63 7.80 -11.61
CA ASN A 158 -8.49 6.78 -12.64
C ASN A 158 -7.92 5.50 -12.02
N TYR A 159 -8.53 4.36 -12.36
CA TYR A 159 -8.22 3.05 -11.82
C TYR A 159 -7.53 2.23 -12.92
N VAL A 160 -6.29 1.89 -12.67
CA VAL A 160 -5.44 1.19 -13.64
C VAL A 160 -5.02 -0.14 -13.05
N ASN A 161 -5.24 -1.23 -13.79
CA ASN A 161 -4.89 -2.58 -13.34
C ASN A 161 -3.40 -2.87 -13.53
N GLY A 162 -2.96 -4.07 -13.13
CA GLY A 162 -1.56 -4.48 -13.24
C GLY A 162 -1.01 -4.59 -14.68
N ASN A 163 -1.87 -4.61 -15.70
CA ASN A 163 -1.51 -4.60 -17.11
C ASN A 163 -1.37 -3.18 -17.69
N GLY A 164 -1.71 -2.15 -16.91
CA GLY A 164 -1.76 -0.77 -17.39
C GLY A 164 -3.09 -0.39 -18.03
N GLU A 165 -4.12 -1.22 -17.93
CA GLU A 165 -5.44 -0.95 -18.52
C GLU A 165 -6.29 -0.11 -17.56
N LEU A 166 -6.88 0.96 -18.08
CA LEU A 166 -7.86 1.77 -17.37
C LEU A 166 -9.19 0.99 -17.34
N PHE A 167 -9.64 0.59 -16.15
CA PHE A 167 -10.87 -0.20 -15.98
C PHE A 167 -11.99 0.58 -15.29
N HIS A 168 -11.69 1.68 -14.61
CA HIS A 168 -12.69 2.52 -13.97
C HIS A 168 -12.24 3.97 -13.82
N THR A 169 -13.21 4.87 -13.75
CA THR A 169 -13.03 6.27 -13.41
C THR A 169 -14.14 6.70 -12.47
N SER A 170 -13.78 7.38 -11.37
CA SER A 170 -14.73 7.93 -10.42
C SER A 170 -14.45 9.41 -10.15
N PHE A 171 -15.46 10.12 -9.65
CA PHE A 171 -15.36 11.54 -9.31
C PHE A 171 -15.76 11.71 -7.85
N HIS A 172 -14.88 12.31 -7.06
CA HIS A 172 -15.09 12.52 -5.64
C HIS A 172 -14.74 13.93 -5.23
N ASN A 173 -15.47 14.48 -4.27
CA ASN A 173 -15.09 15.74 -3.65
C ASN A 173 -13.92 15.51 -2.71
N THR A 174 -13.14 16.57 -2.51
CA THR A 174 -12.08 16.58 -1.53
C THR A 174 -12.30 17.71 -0.55
N ALA A 175 -12.02 17.45 0.73
CA ALA A 175 -12.11 18.41 1.80
C ALA A 175 -10.76 18.57 2.50
N LEU A 176 -10.46 19.77 2.97
CA LEU A 176 -9.23 20.03 3.71
C LEU A 176 -9.29 19.36 5.10
N ASP A 177 -8.34 18.48 5.40
CA ASP A 177 -8.17 17.88 6.74
C ASP A 177 -7.30 18.79 7.62
N ARG A 178 -6.11 19.13 7.13
CA ARG A 178 -5.14 19.95 7.86
C ARG A 178 -4.11 20.59 6.94
N VAL A 179 -3.43 21.61 7.45
CA VAL A 179 -2.29 22.24 6.78
C VAL A 179 -1.04 21.92 7.59
N THR A 180 0.00 21.46 6.90
CA THR A 180 1.34 21.26 7.47
C THR A 180 2.27 22.32 6.91
N VAL A 181 3.13 22.87 7.76
CA VAL A 181 4.12 23.88 7.38
C VAL A 181 5.49 23.29 7.64
N ASN A 182 6.35 23.27 6.62
CA ASN A 182 7.74 22.89 6.79
C ASN A 182 8.45 24.00 7.58
N PRO A 183 9.02 23.71 8.76
CA PRO A 183 9.66 24.72 9.59
C PRO A 183 10.96 25.27 9.00
N VAL A 184 11.56 24.60 8.00
CA VAL A 184 12.85 25.00 7.42
C VAL A 184 12.67 26.05 6.32
N ASP A 185 11.72 25.83 5.40
CA ASP A 185 11.54 26.67 4.20
C ASP A 185 10.18 27.43 4.19
N GLY A 186 9.33 27.21 5.19
CA GLY A 186 8.01 27.83 5.29
C GLY A 186 6.98 27.31 4.28
N SER A 187 7.31 26.29 3.48
CA SER A 187 6.41 25.71 2.50
C SER A 187 5.19 25.08 3.18
N ARG A 188 4.02 25.27 2.55
CA ARG A 188 2.75 24.74 3.04
C ARG A 188 2.36 23.52 2.24
N ARG A 189 1.99 22.45 2.92
CA ARG A 189 1.41 21.24 2.33
C ARG A 189 0.02 21.03 2.90
N TYR A 190 -0.98 21.00 2.02
CA TYR A 190 -2.38 20.81 2.37
C TYR A 190 -2.67 19.31 2.34
N ILE A 191 -3.22 18.79 3.43
CA ILE A 191 -3.63 17.39 3.54
C ILE A 191 -5.14 17.37 3.33
N MET A 192 -5.58 16.69 2.28
CA MET A 192 -6.97 16.57 1.88
C MET A 192 -7.51 15.17 2.21
N LYS A 193 -8.80 15.08 2.51
CA LYS A 193 -9.59 13.85 2.61
C LYS A 193 -10.51 13.73 1.39
N ILE A 194 -10.89 12.50 1.05
CA ILE A 194 -11.83 12.20 -0.03
C ILE A 194 -13.22 11.99 0.57
N GLU A 195 -14.25 12.61 -0.03
CA GLU A 195 -15.66 12.48 0.36
C GLU A 195 -16.44 11.52 -0.56
#